data_AF-A0A8X6M029-F1
#
_entry.id   AF-A0A8X6M029-F1
#
_cell.length_a   1.000
_cell.length_b   1.000
_cell.length_c   1.000
_cell.angle_alpha   90.00
_cell.angle_beta   90.00
_cell.angle_gamma   90.00
#
_symmetry.space_group_name_H-M   'P 1'
#
loop_
_entity.id
_entity.type
_entity.pdbx_description
1 polymer ?
#
loop_
_entity_poly.entity_id
_entity_poly.type
_entity_poly.pdbx_seq_one_letter_code
_entity_poly.pdbx_strand_id
1 'polypeptide(L)'
;MNREEKRKLQQLIDGYGVTSSTLHSNNIKLTMKRNVVDVAKEFPNYFSRLFPISGGRNLPNVQLLGVSHSGVRLVRRERDAICDYLRVLDTISFEDIAEVSVPRSSTIQILLRNGGWMTLYSHKAEKIRNMVERYCVEAAQGGHEYVRAVADYVTRESTLLSFRENDIIRVVKNRNLHLDKGWLYGVLDNGESGIFPCEYVAPLGKQEAKRGQRRELESWSSLSLNRNLEEDRILKTWLHITARILT
;
A
#
# COMPACT_ATOMS: atom_id res chain seq x y z
N MET A 1 -12.71 16.52 -9.62
CA MET A 1 -13.45 15.44 -10.29
C MET A 1 -13.67 15.89 -11.72
N ASN A 2 -13.28 15.07 -12.70
CA ASN A 2 -13.47 15.36 -14.11
C ASN A 2 -14.88 14.94 -14.58
N ARG A 3 -15.25 15.26 -15.82
CA ARG A 3 -16.59 14.96 -16.38
C ARG A 3 -16.89 13.46 -16.44
N GLU A 4 -15.87 12.66 -16.72
CA GLU A 4 -16.00 11.22 -16.91
C GLU A 4 -16.19 10.47 -15.59
N GLU A 5 -15.42 10.85 -14.57
CA GLU A 5 -15.57 10.42 -13.17
C GLU A 5 -16.98 10.72 -12.65
N LYS A 6 -17.48 11.95 -12.92
CA LYS A 6 -18.85 12.34 -12.56
C LYS A 6 -19.87 11.44 -13.23
N ARG A 7 -19.73 11.17 -14.52
CA ARG A 7 -20.65 10.30 -15.27
C ARG A 7 -20.63 8.86 -14.74
N LYS A 8 -19.45 8.32 -14.44
CA LYS A 8 -19.28 6.96 -13.86
C LYS A 8 -20.01 6.84 -12.52
N LEU A 9 -19.84 7.83 -11.64
CA LEU A 9 -20.53 7.84 -10.34
C LEU A 9 -22.05 7.99 -10.51
N GLN A 10 -22.48 8.83 -11.45
CA GLN A 10 -23.90 9.07 -11.71
C GLN A 10 -24.59 7.81 -12.24
N GLN A 11 -23.97 7.11 -13.20
CA GLN A 11 -24.46 5.81 -13.67
C GLN A 11 -24.55 4.76 -12.57
N LEU A 12 -23.58 4.76 -11.64
CA LEU A 12 -23.58 3.84 -10.50
C LEU A 12 -24.75 4.14 -9.55
N ILE A 13 -25.01 5.41 -9.27
CA ILE A 13 -26.12 5.85 -8.41
C ILE A 13 -27.48 5.55 -9.08
N ASP A 14 -27.60 5.85 -10.38
CA ASP A 14 -28.79 5.57 -11.17
C ASP A 14 -29.07 4.06 -11.25
N GLY A 15 -28.03 3.24 -11.40
CA GLY A 15 -28.11 1.78 -11.37
C GLY A 15 -28.57 1.21 -10.01
N TYR A 16 -28.42 1.96 -8.92
CA TYR A 16 -28.96 1.61 -7.61
C TYR A 16 -30.38 2.15 -7.38
N GLY A 17 -30.96 2.89 -8.32
CA GLY A 17 -32.28 3.52 -8.18
C GLY A 17 -32.32 4.57 -7.07
N VAL A 18 -31.17 5.15 -6.71
CA VAL A 18 -31.06 6.12 -5.62
C VAL A 18 -31.36 7.52 -6.16
N THR A 19 -32.63 7.92 -6.05
CA THR A 19 -33.08 9.27 -6.38
C THR A 19 -32.93 10.20 -5.17
N SER A 20 -32.88 11.53 -5.38
CA SER A 20 -32.78 12.54 -4.32
C SER A 20 -33.86 12.42 -3.21
N SER A 21 -34.98 11.76 -3.51
CA SER A 21 -36.07 11.46 -2.59
C SER A 21 -35.81 10.24 -1.69
N THR A 22 -35.03 9.27 -2.14
CA THR A 22 -34.73 7.99 -1.45
C THR A 22 -33.47 8.07 -0.57
N LEU A 23 -32.77 9.21 -0.59
CA LEU A 23 -31.47 9.41 0.09
C LEU A 23 -31.52 9.12 1.60
N HIS A 24 -32.67 9.36 2.22
CA HIS A 24 -32.92 9.18 3.66
C HIS A 24 -33.61 7.86 4.00
N SER A 25 -33.99 7.06 3.00
CA SER A 25 -34.66 5.79 3.25
C SER A 25 -33.67 4.77 3.82
N ASN A 26 -34.05 4.11 4.91
CA ASN A 26 -33.31 2.97 5.49
C ASN A 26 -33.14 1.77 4.52
N ASN A 27 -33.75 1.84 3.33
CA ASN A 27 -33.66 0.82 2.28
C ASN A 27 -32.34 0.83 1.50
N ILE A 28 -31.47 1.83 1.67
CA ILE A 28 -30.15 1.82 1.03
C ILE A 28 -29.22 0.85 1.77
N LYS A 29 -29.06 -0.36 1.21
CA LYS A 29 -28.20 -1.42 1.76
C LYS A 29 -26.78 -0.90 1.99
N LEU A 30 -26.18 -1.28 3.12
CA LEU A 30 -24.80 -0.90 3.49
C LEU A 30 -23.79 -1.26 2.38
N THR A 31 -24.01 -2.36 1.68
CA THR A 31 -23.19 -2.81 0.54
C THR A 31 -23.18 -1.81 -0.61
N MET A 32 -24.31 -1.13 -0.89
CA MET A 32 -24.39 -0.12 -1.95
C MET A 32 -23.59 1.13 -1.56
N LYS A 33 -23.75 1.60 -0.31
CA LYS A 33 -22.98 2.74 0.22
C LYS A 33 -21.48 2.45 0.18
N ARG A 34 -21.07 1.23 0.57
CA ARG A 34 -19.67 0.78 0.48
C ARG A 34 -19.17 0.79 -0.96
N ASN A 35 -19.92 0.23 -1.91
CA ASN A 35 -19.49 0.20 -3.30
C ASN A 35 -19.35 1.61 -3.92
N VAL A 36 -20.29 2.51 -3.65
CA VAL A 36 -20.19 3.92 -4.10
C VAL A 36 -18.93 4.59 -3.52
N VAL A 37 -18.65 4.37 -2.24
CA VAL A 37 -17.45 4.90 -1.59
C VAL A 37 -16.18 4.28 -2.19
N ASP A 38 -16.17 2.99 -2.49
CA ASP A 38 -15.01 2.31 -3.06
C ASP A 38 -14.71 2.78 -4.49
N VAL A 39 -15.74 2.97 -5.32
CA VAL A 39 -15.57 3.61 -6.64
C VAL A 39 -15.10 5.06 -6.50
N ALA A 40 -15.66 5.82 -5.57
CA ALA A 40 -15.25 7.20 -5.34
C ALA A 40 -13.80 7.32 -4.83
N LYS A 41 -13.28 6.30 -4.12
CA LYS A 41 -11.87 6.25 -3.69
C LYS A 41 -10.89 6.13 -4.85
N GLU A 42 -11.30 5.54 -5.98
CA GLU A 42 -10.44 5.45 -7.17
C GLU A 42 -10.16 6.83 -7.77
N PHE A 43 -11.03 7.80 -7.54
CA PHE A 43 -10.90 9.13 -8.10
C PHE A 43 -9.78 9.91 -7.40
N PRO A 44 -8.73 10.34 -8.13
CA PRO A 44 -7.52 10.94 -7.57
C PRO A 44 -7.77 12.10 -6.59
N ASN A 45 -8.76 12.93 -6.89
CA ASN A 45 -9.03 14.16 -6.13
C ASN A 45 -10.25 14.08 -5.20
N TYR A 46 -11.00 12.97 -5.16
CA TYR A 46 -12.29 12.92 -4.44
C TYR A 46 -12.11 13.02 -2.92
N PHE A 47 -11.15 12.28 -2.35
CA PHE A 47 -10.76 12.37 -0.94
C PHE A 47 -9.45 13.17 -0.73
N SER A 48 -9.14 14.09 -1.65
CA SER A 48 -7.96 14.95 -1.51
C SER A 48 -8.31 16.22 -0.76
N ARG A 49 -7.51 16.59 0.25
CA ARG A 49 -7.51 17.96 0.78
C ARG A 49 -6.67 18.83 -0.15
N LEU A 50 -7.31 19.84 -0.74
CA LEU A 50 -6.67 20.76 -1.68
C LEU A 50 -6.13 21.99 -0.96
N PHE A 51 -4.89 22.35 -1.27
CA PHE A 51 -4.24 23.56 -0.77
C PHE A 51 -3.82 24.44 -1.94
N PRO A 52 -4.11 25.75 -1.90
CA PRO A 52 -3.55 26.69 -2.88
C PRO A 52 -2.04 26.80 -2.66
N ILE A 53 -1.30 26.58 -3.75
CA ILE A 53 0.16 26.64 -3.76
C ILE A 53 0.65 27.35 -5.02
N SER A 54 1.89 27.84 -4.97
CA SER A 54 2.65 28.22 -6.17
C SER A 54 3.86 27.32 -6.31
N GLY A 55 4.09 26.80 -7.52
CA GLY A 55 5.26 25.99 -7.85
C GLY A 55 6.50 26.81 -8.22
N GLY A 56 6.44 28.14 -8.10
CA GLY A 56 7.54 29.05 -8.46
C GLY A 56 7.96 28.92 -9.92
N ARG A 57 9.27 29.11 -10.19
CA ARG A 57 9.84 29.05 -11.55
C ARG A 57 9.91 27.62 -12.11
N ASN A 58 10.06 26.62 -11.25
CA ASN A 58 10.25 25.23 -11.66
C ASN A 58 8.92 24.57 -12.07
N LEU A 59 7.80 25.02 -11.50
CA LEU A 59 6.48 24.43 -11.69
C LEU A 59 5.40 25.52 -11.92
N PRO A 60 5.48 26.30 -13.01
CA PRO A 60 4.61 27.47 -13.23
C PRO A 60 3.13 27.09 -13.45
N ASN A 61 2.86 25.86 -13.88
CA ASN A 61 1.51 25.38 -14.17
C ASN A 61 0.76 24.87 -12.92
N VAL A 62 1.46 24.72 -11.79
CA VAL A 62 0.88 24.17 -10.55
C VAL A 62 0.22 25.27 -9.74
N GLN A 63 -1.05 25.05 -9.37
CA GLN A 63 -1.86 26.02 -8.60
C GLN A 63 -2.38 25.43 -7.29
N LEU A 64 -2.48 24.11 -7.22
CA LEU A 64 -3.09 23.39 -6.12
C LEU A 64 -2.25 22.16 -5.77
N LEU A 65 -2.18 21.84 -4.49
CA LEU A 65 -1.61 20.61 -3.96
C LEU A 65 -2.75 19.78 -3.37
N GLY A 66 -2.99 18.60 -3.91
CA GLY A 66 -3.92 17.62 -3.35
C GLY A 66 -3.18 16.64 -2.47
N VAL A 67 -3.52 16.55 -1.19
CA VAL A 67 -3.02 15.51 -0.28
C VAL A 67 -4.16 14.53 0.02
N SER A 68 -3.98 13.26 -0.32
CA SER A 68 -4.96 12.19 -0.02
C SER A 68 -4.28 10.97 0.60
N HIS A 69 -5.10 9.97 0.97
CA HIS A 69 -4.65 8.66 1.46
C HIS A 69 -3.76 7.88 0.47
N SER A 70 -3.76 8.24 -0.82
CA SER A 70 -3.03 7.51 -1.88
C SER A 70 -1.82 8.26 -2.42
N GLY A 71 -1.58 9.50 -1.98
CA GLY A 71 -0.41 10.26 -2.38
C GLY A 71 -0.64 11.77 -2.40
N VAL A 72 0.40 12.46 -2.85
CA VAL A 72 0.43 13.92 -3.05
C VAL A 72 0.34 14.22 -4.53
N ARG A 73 -0.55 15.14 -4.93
CA ARG A 73 -0.82 15.46 -6.33
C ARG A 73 -0.61 16.94 -6.60
N LEU A 74 0.12 17.24 -7.68
CA LEU A 74 0.21 18.58 -8.23
C LEU A 74 -0.97 18.79 -9.17
N VAL A 75 -1.72 19.85 -8.95
CA VAL A 75 -3.00 20.09 -9.62
C VAL A 75 -3.04 21.47 -10.23
N ARG A 76 -3.60 21.54 -11.44
CA ARG A 76 -3.98 22.77 -12.14
C ARG A 76 -5.48 22.85 -12.25
N ARG A 77 -6.05 24.04 -12.06
CA ARG A 77 -7.45 24.29 -12.39
C ARG A 77 -7.53 24.68 -13.86
N GLU A 78 -8.28 23.90 -14.62
CA GLU A 78 -8.65 24.23 -16.00
C GLU A 78 -10.03 24.87 -15.97
N ARG A 79 -10.19 25.95 -16.73
CA ARG A 79 -11.47 26.62 -16.90
C ARG A 79 -12.09 26.13 -18.21
N ASP A 80 -13.30 25.60 -18.12
CA ASP A 80 -14.10 25.18 -19.27
C ASP A 80 -15.38 26.01 -19.28
N ALA A 81 -15.99 26.18 -20.45
CA ALA A 81 -17.21 26.97 -20.63
C ALA A 81 -18.40 26.42 -19.81
N ILE A 82 -18.39 25.12 -19.49
CA ILE A 82 -19.49 24.42 -18.81
C ILE A 82 -19.19 24.19 -17.32
N CYS A 83 -17.95 23.83 -16.98
CA CYS A 83 -17.56 23.52 -15.60
C CYS A 83 -16.03 23.48 -15.46
N ASP A 84 -15.50 24.23 -14.50
CA ASP A 84 -14.10 24.13 -14.12
C ASP A 84 -13.77 22.72 -13.59
N TYR A 85 -12.63 22.20 -14.01
CA TYR A 85 -12.15 20.90 -13.53
C TYR A 85 -10.69 20.97 -13.05
N LEU A 86 -10.32 19.97 -12.27
CA LEU A 86 -8.99 19.85 -11.69
C LEU A 86 -8.20 18.82 -12.48
N ARG A 87 -7.18 19.27 -13.21
CA ARG A 87 -6.24 18.43 -13.92
C ARG A 87 -5.07 18.08 -13.01
N VAL A 88 -4.82 16.78 -12.84
CA VAL A 88 -3.62 16.30 -12.15
C VAL A 88 -2.44 16.44 -13.12
N LEU A 89 -1.42 17.19 -12.72
CA LEU A 89 -0.18 17.37 -13.46
C LEU A 89 0.85 16.32 -13.09
N ASP A 90 0.91 15.96 -11.80
CA ASP A 90 1.84 14.96 -11.29
C ASP A 90 1.28 14.29 -10.03
N THR A 91 1.72 13.06 -9.77
CA THR A 91 1.34 12.27 -8.58
C THR A 91 2.59 11.66 -7.97
N ILE A 92 2.82 11.99 -6.70
CA ILE A 92 3.95 11.54 -5.90
C ILE A 92 3.41 10.59 -4.84
N SER A 93 3.96 9.38 -4.81
CA SER A 93 3.63 8.41 -3.77
C SER A 93 4.32 8.78 -2.45
N PHE A 94 3.76 8.36 -1.32
CA PHE A 94 4.44 8.56 -0.03
C PHE A 94 5.73 7.74 0.11
N GLU A 95 5.86 6.66 -0.66
CA GLU A 95 7.10 5.86 -0.71
C GLU A 95 8.24 6.62 -1.39
N ASP A 96 7.93 7.48 -2.37
CA ASP A 96 8.94 8.26 -3.10
C ASP A 96 9.41 9.51 -2.34
N ILE A 97 8.73 9.87 -1.25
CA ILE A 97 9.10 11.02 -0.40
C ILE A 97 10.14 10.55 0.61
N ALA A 98 11.31 11.20 0.60
CA ALA A 98 12.36 10.99 1.59
C ALA A 98 12.16 11.91 2.80
N GLU A 99 11.90 13.19 2.55
CA GLU A 99 11.79 14.21 3.59
C GLU A 99 10.86 15.36 3.16
N VAL A 100 10.19 15.98 4.12
CA VAL A 100 9.43 17.23 3.92
C VAL A 100 9.90 18.26 4.94
N SER A 101 10.38 19.40 4.48
CA SER A 101 10.86 20.49 5.32
C SER A 101 10.14 21.80 5.00
N VAL A 102 10.05 22.68 6.00
CA VAL A 102 9.46 24.02 5.86
C VAL A 102 10.50 25.05 6.30
N PRO A 103 11.45 25.44 5.42
CA PRO A 103 12.54 26.34 5.78
C PRO A 103 12.06 27.76 6.10
N ARG A 104 10.88 28.16 5.61
CA ARG A 104 10.24 29.47 5.87
C ARG A 104 8.76 29.26 6.07
N SER A 105 8.09 30.19 6.77
CA SER A 105 6.66 30.12 7.12
C SER A 105 5.70 29.86 5.95
N SER A 106 6.12 30.14 4.71
CA SER A 106 5.34 29.93 3.50
C SER A 106 6.00 29.07 2.43
N THR A 107 7.12 28.40 2.74
CA THR A 107 7.90 27.62 1.77
C THR A 107 7.99 26.17 2.23
N ILE A 108 7.60 25.24 1.38
CA ILE A 108 7.64 23.79 1.62
C ILE A 108 8.66 23.21 0.64
N GLN A 109 9.56 22.38 1.13
CA GLN A 109 10.50 21.62 0.32
C GLN A 109 10.25 20.14 0.53
N ILE A 110 10.11 19.40 -0.57
CA ILE A 110 9.94 17.96 -0.57
C ILE A 110 11.15 17.37 -1.26
N LEU A 111 11.92 16.57 -0.52
CA LEU A 111 13.00 15.77 -1.06
C LEU A 111 12.43 14.42 -1.51
N LEU A 112 12.58 14.13 -2.78
CA LEU A 112 12.24 12.84 -3.36
C LEU A 112 13.43 11.88 -3.23
N ARG A 113 13.15 10.59 -3.11
CA ARG A 113 14.18 9.54 -3.00
C ARG A 113 15.05 9.41 -4.25
N ASN A 114 14.60 9.91 -5.40
CA ASN A 114 15.40 10.01 -6.61
C ASN A 114 16.44 11.15 -6.57
N GLY A 115 16.55 11.87 -5.44
CA GLY A 115 17.46 13.00 -5.25
C GLY A 115 16.91 14.35 -5.70
N GLY A 116 15.71 14.40 -6.28
CA GLY A 116 15.07 15.63 -6.73
C GLY A 116 14.46 16.43 -5.57
N TRP A 117 14.66 17.76 -5.60
CA TRP A 117 14.00 18.68 -4.69
C TRP A 117 12.82 19.38 -5.37
N MET A 118 11.68 19.40 -4.70
CA MET A 118 10.53 20.19 -5.11
C MET A 118 10.26 21.29 -4.08
N THR A 119 10.30 22.56 -4.51
CA THR A 119 9.98 23.71 -3.66
C THR A 119 8.62 24.28 -4.05
N LEU A 120 7.73 24.40 -3.07
CA LEU A 120 6.36 24.89 -3.21
C LEU A 120 6.12 26.04 -2.23
N TYR A 121 5.26 26.98 -2.60
CA TYR A 121 4.95 28.14 -1.77
C TYR A 121 3.48 28.15 -1.35
N SER A 122 3.21 28.24 -0.05
CA SER A 122 1.85 28.32 0.51
C SER A 122 1.84 28.90 1.91
N HIS A 123 0.87 29.75 2.22
CA HIS A 123 0.62 30.22 3.59
C HIS A 123 0.20 29.10 4.56
N LYS A 124 -0.10 27.90 4.04
CA LYS A 124 -0.46 26.70 4.83
C LYS A 124 0.68 25.68 4.90
N ALA A 125 1.93 26.12 4.73
CA ALA A 125 3.11 25.26 4.66
C ALA A 125 3.17 24.23 5.78
N GLU A 126 3.05 24.67 7.04
CA GLU A 126 3.16 23.78 8.20
C GLU A 126 2.00 22.79 8.31
N LYS A 127 0.80 23.20 7.89
CA LYS A 127 -0.35 22.30 7.86
C LYS A 127 -0.20 21.22 6.79
N ILE A 128 0.41 21.57 5.65
CA ILE A 128 0.70 20.63 4.56
C ILE A 128 1.77 19.64 5.03
N ARG A 129 2.88 20.14 5.58
CA ARG A 129 3.96 19.32 6.15
C ARG A 129 3.43 18.29 7.13
N ASN A 130 2.71 18.73 8.17
CA ASN A 130 2.13 17.85 9.19
C ASN A 130 1.15 16.82 8.63
N MET A 131 0.51 17.09 7.48
CA MET A 131 -0.39 16.14 6.84
C MET A 131 0.40 15.11 6.03
N VAL A 132 1.37 15.55 5.23
CA VAL A 132 2.21 14.67 4.42
C VAL A 132 3.09 13.79 5.31
N GLU A 133 3.74 14.34 6.33
CA GLU A 133 4.57 13.56 7.26
C GLU A 133 3.79 12.44 7.94
N ARG A 134 2.55 12.71 8.39
CA ARG A 134 1.70 11.68 8.98
C ARG A 134 1.38 10.55 8.00
N TYR A 135 1.07 10.90 6.76
CA TYR A 135 0.85 9.88 5.73
C TYR A 135 2.14 9.14 5.33
N CYS A 136 3.30 9.79 5.35
CA CYS A 136 4.58 9.11 5.11
C CYS A 136 4.88 8.10 6.22
N VAL A 137 4.65 8.46 7.48
CA VAL A 137 4.78 7.55 8.62
C VAL A 137 3.80 6.39 8.52
N GLU A 138 2.53 6.65 8.22
CA GLU A 138 1.52 5.60 8.02
C GLU A 138 1.83 4.72 6.80
N ALA A 139 2.33 5.29 5.71
CA ALA A 139 2.74 4.56 4.52
C ALA A 139 3.98 3.70 4.77
N ALA A 140 4.92 4.16 5.60
CA ALA A 140 6.05 3.36 6.05
C ALA A 140 5.60 2.23 6.99
N GLN A 141 4.75 2.52 7.97
CA GLN A 141 4.19 1.52 8.89
C GLN A 141 3.29 0.51 8.18
N GLY A 142 2.59 0.94 7.13
CA GLY A 142 1.76 0.10 6.30
C GLY A 142 2.54 -0.62 5.19
N GLY A 143 3.63 -0.10 4.64
CA GLY A 143 4.24 -0.57 3.39
C GLY A 143 4.87 -1.96 3.41
N HIS A 144 5.02 -2.58 4.58
CA HIS A 144 5.72 -3.84 4.72
C HIS A 144 4.79 -5.01 4.43
N GLU A 145 4.79 -5.50 3.18
CA GLU A 145 4.20 -6.80 2.85
C GLU A 145 4.80 -7.92 3.71
N TYR A 146 6.06 -7.76 4.15
CA TYR A 146 6.77 -8.67 5.03
C TYR A 146 7.48 -7.89 6.14
N VAL A 147 7.40 -8.39 7.36
CA VAL A 147 8.11 -7.90 8.54
C VAL A 147 8.88 -9.04 9.19
N ARG A 148 9.98 -8.73 9.89
CA ARG A 148 10.81 -9.70 10.61
C ARG A 148 10.52 -9.55 12.08
N ALA A 149 10.25 -10.64 12.78
CA ALA A 149 10.24 -10.62 14.24
C ALA A 149 11.62 -10.24 14.76
N VAL A 150 11.69 -9.24 15.63
CA VAL A 150 12.93 -8.83 16.33
C VAL A 150 13.01 -9.37 17.76
N ALA A 151 11.96 -10.05 18.21
CA ALA A 151 11.88 -10.74 19.49
C ALA A 151 10.81 -11.84 19.43
N ASP A 152 10.89 -12.78 20.37
CA ASP A 152 9.86 -13.81 20.55
C ASP A 152 8.55 -13.18 21.04
N TYR A 153 7.43 -13.64 20.47
CA TYR A 153 6.09 -13.31 20.91
C TYR A 153 5.25 -14.58 20.95
N VAL A 154 5.12 -15.18 22.14
CA VAL A 154 4.39 -16.44 22.35
C VAL A 154 3.15 -16.18 23.19
N THR A 155 2.00 -16.56 22.68
CA THR A 155 0.70 -16.33 23.32
C THR A 155 -0.20 -17.56 23.19
N ARG A 156 -1.19 -17.66 24.08
CA ARG A 156 -2.19 -18.74 24.10
C ARG A 156 -3.54 -18.30 23.51
N GLU A 157 -3.69 -17.03 23.18
CA GLU A 157 -4.92 -16.49 22.62
C GLU A 157 -5.02 -16.80 21.13
N SER A 158 -6.14 -17.37 20.69
CA SER A 158 -6.33 -17.83 19.31
C SER A 158 -6.45 -16.71 18.28
N THR A 159 -6.73 -15.48 18.72
CA THR A 159 -6.79 -14.28 17.87
C THR A 159 -5.40 -13.69 17.62
N LEU A 160 -4.44 -14.00 18.48
CA LEU A 160 -3.09 -13.45 18.43
C LEU A 160 -2.15 -14.39 17.69
N LEU A 161 -1.24 -13.84 16.88
CA LEU A 161 -0.24 -14.61 16.16
C LEU A 161 0.97 -14.85 17.08
N SER A 162 1.35 -16.11 17.30
CA SER A 162 2.61 -16.45 17.97
C SER A 162 3.73 -16.58 16.96
N PHE A 163 4.93 -16.08 17.27
CA PHE A 163 6.12 -16.17 16.41
C PHE A 163 7.40 -16.05 17.25
N ARG A 164 8.53 -16.41 16.66
CA ARG A 164 9.87 -16.31 17.26
C ARG A 164 10.73 -15.26 16.58
N GLU A 165 11.77 -14.80 17.27
CA GLU A 165 12.77 -13.91 16.73
C GLU A 165 13.28 -14.43 15.37
N ASN A 166 13.36 -13.54 14.39
CA ASN A 166 13.73 -13.78 12.99
C ASN A 166 12.64 -14.39 12.09
N ASP A 167 11.46 -14.75 12.61
CA ASP A 167 10.34 -15.17 11.77
C ASP A 167 9.94 -14.08 10.79
N ILE A 168 9.58 -14.50 9.58
CA ILE A 168 9.10 -13.63 8.52
C ILE A 168 7.58 -13.69 8.51
N ILE A 169 6.94 -12.55 8.77
CA ILE A 169 5.49 -12.45 8.86
C ILE A 169 5.00 -11.62 7.68
N ARG A 170 4.08 -12.18 6.89
CA ARG A 170 3.41 -11.46 5.82
C ARG A 170 2.27 -10.62 6.39
N VAL A 171 2.39 -9.30 6.35
CA VAL A 171 1.35 -8.40 6.87
C VAL A 171 0.20 -8.30 5.87
N VAL A 172 -1.02 -8.58 6.33
CA VAL A 172 -2.22 -8.50 5.49
C VAL A 172 -2.98 -7.22 5.82
N LYS A 173 -2.99 -6.29 4.87
CA LYS A 173 -3.82 -5.08 4.93
C LYS A 173 -5.27 -5.41 4.60
N ASN A 174 -6.01 -5.95 5.56
CA ASN A 174 -7.45 -6.08 5.38
C ASN A 174 -8.16 -4.83 5.92
N ARG A 175 -8.74 -4.03 5.03
CA ARG A 175 -9.47 -2.80 5.36
C ARG A 175 -10.73 -3.05 6.22
N ASN A 176 -11.18 -4.30 6.36
CA ASN A 176 -12.32 -4.67 7.18
C ASN A 176 -11.93 -5.12 8.60
N LEU A 177 -10.64 -5.23 8.93
CA LEU A 177 -10.20 -5.48 10.30
C LEU A 177 -10.01 -4.15 11.04
N HIS A 178 -10.81 -3.91 12.07
CA HIS A 178 -10.61 -2.83 13.02
C HIS A 178 -9.51 -3.25 14.01
N LEU A 179 -8.29 -2.79 13.77
CA LEU A 179 -7.14 -3.00 14.66
C LEU A 179 -6.90 -1.75 15.49
N ASP A 180 -6.61 -1.93 16.78
CA ASP A 180 -6.15 -0.84 17.62
C ASP A 180 -4.78 -0.34 17.16
N LYS A 181 -4.46 0.92 17.49
CA LYS A 181 -3.16 1.51 17.16
C LYS A 181 -2.04 0.65 17.75
N GLY A 182 -1.05 0.33 16.92
CA GLY A 182 0.07 -0.53 17.30
C GLY A 182 -0.14 -2.02 17.04
N TRP A 183 -1.30 -2.43 16.52
CA TRP A 183 -1.58 -3.81 16.14
C TRP A 183 -1.57 -4.00 14.62
N LEU A 184 -1.00 -5.13 14.20
CA LEU A 184 -0.96 -5.59 12.81
C LEU A 184 -1.66 -6.94 12.71
N TYR A 185 -2.14 -7.30 11.52
CA TYR A 185 -2.61 -8.66 11.23
C TYR A 185 -1.70 -9.26 10.17
N GLY A 186 -1.27 -10.49 10.38
CA GLY A 186 -0.36 -11.15 9.45
C GLY A 186 -0.50 -12.66 9.44
N VAL A 187 0.24 -13.25 8.52
CA VAL A 187 0.24 -14.68 8.23
C VAL A 187 1.69 -15.14 8.16
N LEU A 188 2.03 -16.18 8.89
CA LEU A 188 3.31 -16.87 8.81
C LEU A 188 3.32 -17.84 7.62
N ASP A 189 4.52 -18.26 7.20
CA ASP A 189 4.67 -19.22 6.09
C ASP A 189 4.12 -20.61 6.43
N ASN A 190 4.01 -20.95 7.72
CA ASN A 190 3.36 -22.17 8.21
C ASN A 190 1.80 -22.13 8.08
N GLY A 191 1.23 -21.00 7.65
CA GLY A 191 -0.20 -20.80 7.48
C GLY A 191 -0.94 -20.26 8.71
N GLU A 192 -0.26 -20.12 9.85
CA GLU A 192 -0.84 -19.49 11.04
C GLU A 192 -1.07 -18.00 10.80
N SER A 193 -2.19 -17.49 11.31
CA SER A 193 -2.59 -16.10 11.11
C SER A 193 -3.20 -15.52 12.38
N GLY A 194 -2.99 -14.22 12.59
CA GLY A 194 -3.49 -13.54 13.79
C GLY A 194 -3.03 -12.10 13.86
N ILE A 195 -3.50 -11.40 14.90
CA ILE A 195 -3.03 -10.05 15.20
C ILE A 195 -1.80 -10.08 16.10
N PHE A 196 -0.92 -9.09 15.98
CA PHE A 196 0.27 -8.97 16.80
C PHE A 196 0.73 -7.51 16.96
N PRO A 197 1.45 -7.17 18.04
CA PRO A 197 1.98 -5.84 18.26
C PRO A 197 3.12 -5.50 17.29
N CYS A 198 3.10 -4.30 16.72
CA CYS A 198 4.13 -3.85 15.77
C CYS A 198 5.52 -3.68 16.40
N GLU A 199 5.62 -3.53 17.72
CA GLU A 199 6.89 -3.31 18.44
C GLU A 199 7.82 -4.54 18.39
N TYR A 200 7.25 -5.72 18.16
CA TYR A 200 8.00 -6.99 18.08
C TYR A 200 8.51 -7.27 16.67
N VAL A 201 8.29 -6.36 15.72
CA VAL A 201 8.66 -6.57 14.32
C VAL A 201 9.39 -5.38 13.72
N ALA A 202 10.30 -5.68 12.80
CA ALA A 202 10.99 -4.71 11.97
C ALA A 202 10.59 -4.84 10.49
N PRO A 203 10.48 -3.72 9.77
CA PRO A 203 10.42 -3.68 8.31
C PRO A 203 11.38 -4.65 7.61
N LEU A 204 10.87 -5.46 6.68
CA LEU A 204 11.70 -6.21 5.74
C LEU A 204 11.68 -5.51 4.38
N GLY A 205 12.87 -5.13 3.89
CA GLY A 205 13.00 -4.56 2.55
C GLY A 205 12.68 -5.59 1.46
N LYS A 206 12.11 -5.15 0.33
CA LYS A 206 11.74 -6.02 -0.82
C LYS A 206 12.86 -6.94 -1.33
N GLN A 207 14.13 -6.58 -1.11
CA GLN A 207 15.32 -7.37 -1.49
C GLN A 207 15.61 -8.52 -0.51
N GLU A 208 15.34 -8.32 0.77
CA GLU A 208 15.63 -9.30 1.83
C GLU A 208 14.55 -10.39 1.93
N ALA A 209 13.28 -10.04 1.64
CA ALA A 209 12.18 -11.01 1.60
C ALA A 209 12.42 -12.13 0.58
N LYS A 210 13.00 -11.80 -0.59
CA LYS A 210 13.40 -12.80 -1.61
C LYS A 210 14.60 -13.64 -1.18
N ARG A 211 15.48 -13.11 -0.34
CA ARG A 211 16.70 -13.80 0.13
C ARG A 211 16.39 -14.79 1.25
N GLY A 212 15.39 -14.51 2.10
CA GLY A 212 14.85 -15.45 3.08
C GLY A 212 14.29 -16.71 2.41
N GLN A 213 13.43 -16.50 1.40
CA GLN A 213 12.83 -17.60 0.61
C GLN A 213 13.89 -18.45 -0.14
N ARG A 214 14.99 -17.83 -0.58
CA ARG A 214 16.09 -18.52 -1.28
C ARG A 214 16.98 -19.34 -0.35
N ARG A 215 17.25 -18.85 0.87
CA ARG A 215 18.03 -19.59 1.88
C ARG A 215 17.34 -20.86 2.33
N GLU A 216 16.01 -20.85 2.38
CA GLU A 216 15.24 -22.04 2.70
C GLU A 216 15.31 -23.06 1.55
N LEU A 217 15.12 -22.65 0.30
CA LEU A 217 15.33 -23.52 -0.87
C LEU A 217 16.74 -24.13 -0.92
N GLU A 218 17.77 -23.37 -0.55
CA GLU A 218 19.15 -23.88 -0.44
C GLU A 218 19.34 -24.86 0.75
N SER A 219 18.60 -24.66 1.85
CA SER A 219 18.55 -25.59 2.99
C SER A 219 17.88 -26.93 2.61
N TRP A 220 16.74 -26.92 1.91
CA TRP A 220 16.09 -28.12 1.35
C TRP A 220 16.95 -28.82 0.30
N SER A 221 17.74 -28.06 -0.47
CA SER A 221 18.72 -28.60 -1.44
C SER A 221 19.89 -29.29 -0.74
N SER A 222 20.35 -28.74 0.39
CA SER A 222 21.45 -29.32 1.17
C SER A 222 21.02 -30.54 2.02
N LEU A 223 19.77 -30.57 2.51
CA LEU A 223 19.19 -31.70 3.23
C LEU A 223 18.84 -32.87 2.31
N SER A 224 18.52 -32.60 1.05
CA SER A 224 18.31 -33.63 0.02
C SER A 224 19.62 -34.19 -0.54
N LEU A 225 20.73 -33.47 -0.43
CA LEU A 225 22.06 -33.95 -0.88
C LEU A 225 22.63 -35.09 -0.01
N ASN A 226 22.16 -35.28 1.23
CA ASN A 226 22.62 -36.35 2.13
C ASN A 226 21.78 -37.65 2.07
N ARG A 227 20.82 -37.73 1.15
CA ARG A 227 20.01 -38.95 0.91
C ARG A 227 20.24 -39.61 -0.45
N ASN A 228 21.25 -39.16 -1.20
CA ASN A 228 21.47 -39.53 -2.61
C ASN A 228 22.50 -40.65 -2.85
N LEU A 229 22.82 -41.48 -1.85
CA LEU A 229 23.70 -42.66 -2.08
C LEU A 229 22.92 -43.98 -2.21
N GLU A 230 21.68 -44.06 -1.72
CA GLU A 230 20.86 -45.27 -1.78
C GLU A 230 19.89 -45.29 -2.98
N GLU A 231 19.33 -44.13 -3.37
CA GLU A 231 18.34 -44.03 -4.45
C GLU A 231 18.95 -44.18 -5.86
N ASP A 232 20.25 -43.93 -6.00
CA ASP A 232 20.97 -43.97 -7.28
C ASP A 232 21.25 -45.42 -7.77
N ARG A 233 21.16 -46.42 -6.87
CA ARG A 233 21.19 -47.85 -7.25
C ARG A 233 19.84 -48.34 -7.76
N ILE A 234 18.74 -47.78 -7.26
CA ILE A 234 17.39 -48.17 -7.65
C ILE A 234 17.05 -47.58 -9.02
N LEU A 235 17.34 -46.29 -9.24
CA LEU A 235 17.06 -45.61 -10.52
C LEU A 235 17.86 -46.17 -11.71
N LYS A 236 19.11 -46.63 -11.50
CA LYS A 236 19.91 -47.30 -12.54
C LYS A 236 19.36 -48.67 -12.94
N THR A 237 18.72 -49.38 -12.01
CA THR A 237 18.08 -50.68 -12.29
C THR A 237 16.77 -50.50 -13.07
N TRP A 238 16.02 -49.42 -12.78
CA TRP A 238 14.79 -49.07 -13.50
C TRP A 238 15.02 -48.54 -14.92
N LEU A 239 16.12 -47.81 -15.16
CA LEU A 239 16.48 -47.32 -16.50
C LEU A 239 16.90 -48.46 -17.47
N HIS A 240 17.50 -49.53 -16.95
CA HIS A 240 17.94 -50.65 -17.80
C HIS A 240 16.79 -51.58 -18.22
N ILE A 241 15.73 -51.67 -17.41
CA ILE A 241 14.53 -52.46 -17.71
C ILE A 241 13.63 -51.72 -18.73
N THR A 242 13.53 -50.39 -18.63
CA THR A 242 12.74 -49.58 -19.56
C THR A 242 13.37 -49.44 -20.95
N ALA A 243 14.71 -49.46 -21.06
CA ALA A 243 15.40 -49.41 -22.35
C ALA A 243 15.27 -50.70 -23.19
N ARG A 244 14.79 -51.81 -22.62
CA ARG A 244 14.70 -53.12 -23.29
C ARG A 244 13.30 -53.49 -23.78
N ILE A 245 12.32 -52.62 -23.54
CA ILE A 245 10.93 -52.76 -23.99
C ILE A 245 10.65 -51.87 -25.23
N LEU A 246 11.59 -50.98 -25.59
CA LEU A 246 11.47 -50.01 -26.69
C LEU A 246 12.44 -50.25 -27.86
N THR A 247 12.95 -51.47 -28.00
CA THR A 247 13.60 -52.02 -29.22
C THR A 247 13.11 -53.43 -29.43
#